data_AF-A0A1Y1Q9M5-F1
#
_entry.id   AF-A0A1Y1Q9M5-F1
#
_cell.length_a   1.000
_cell.length_b   1.000
_cell.length_c   1.000
_cell.angle_alpha   90.00
_cell.angle_beta   90.00
_cell.angle_gamma   90.00
#
_symmetry.space_group_name_H-M   'P 1'
#
loop_
_entity.id
_entity.type
_entity.pdbx_description
1 polymer ?
#
loop_
_entity_poly.entity_id
_entity_poly.type
_entity_poly.pdbx_seq_one_letter_code
_entity_poly.pdbx_strand_id
1 'polypeptide(L)'
;MNMKQQALAESIQAFLDEMSEGTFADYKIQLVQQLAETWGYNDMDDTHGLRENYSGQGMGGMTCYGIVTEDPEELIAAAQAVGLSHYKTDNMGFDTIVYFPTVRGAV
;
A
#
# COMPACT_ATOMS: atom_id res chain seq x y z
N MET A 1 14.52 11.47 9.34
CA MET A 1 13.11 11.11 9.08
C MET A 1 12.54 12.23 8.22
N ASN A 2 12.08 11.91 7.01
CA ASN A 2 11.51 12.90 6.08
C ASN A 2 10.12 13.34 6.61
N MET A 3 9.68 14.58 6.33
CA MET A 3 8.36 15.10 6.75
C MET A 3 7.20 14.17 6.34
N LYS A 4 7.30 13.50 5.17
CA LYS A 4 6.34 12.49 4.73
C LYS A 4 6.22 11.29 5.69
N GLN A 5 7.35 10.81 6.22
CA GLN A 5 7.37 9.69 7.16
C GLN A 5 6.75 10.06 8.51
N GLN A 6 6.87 11.32 8.92
CA GLN A 6 6.26 11.81 10.16
C GLN A 6 4.75 11.95 10.03
N ALA A 7 4.26 12.54 8.94
CA ALA A 7 2.82 12.66 8.68
C ALA A 7 2.13 11.29 8.59
N LEU A 8 2.79 10.32 7.95
CA LEU A 8 2.30 8.94 7.87
C LEU A 8 2.21 8.29 9.25
N ALA A 9 3.24 8.44 10.10
CA ALA A 9 3.24 7.88 11.44
C ALA A 9 2.14 8.47 12.34
N GLU A 10 1.90 9.78 12.24
CA GLU A 10 0.85 10.47 13.00
C GLU A 10 -0.56 10.03 12.57
N SER A 11 -0.80 9.91 11.26
CA SER A 11 -2.05 9.42 10.70
C SER A 11 -2.35 7.97 11.15
N ILE A 12 -1.32 7.12 11.20
CA ILE A 12 -1.49 5.71 11.58
C ILE A 12 -1.71 5.54 13.06
N GLN A 13 -1.06 6.34 13.90
CA GLN A 13 -1.30 6.30 15.33
C GLN A 13 -2.74 6.72 15.64
N ALA A 14 -3.22 7.80 15.02
CA ALA A 14 -4.62 8.23 15.16
C ALA A 14 -5.59 7.12 14.72
N PHE A 15 -5.31 6.45 13.62
CA PHE A 15 -6.13 5.34 13.13
C PHE A 15 -6.11 4.10 14.06
N LEU A 16 -4.93 3.72 14.58
CA LEU A 16 -4.79 2.62 15.54
C LEU A 16 -5.54 2.90 16.85
N ASP A 17 -5.58 4.15 17.28
CA ASP A 17 -6.29 4.58 18.49
C ASP A 17 -7.83 4.54 18.31
N GLU A 18 -8.33 4.66 17.07
CA GLU A 18 -9.77 4.58 16.74
C GLU A 18 -10.26 3.14 16.47
N MET A 19 -9.36 2.19 16.24
CA MET A 19 -9.67 0.78 16.00
C MET A 19 -10.13 0.05 17.27
N SER A 20 -11.41 0.20 17.61
CA SER A 20 -12.01 -0.57 18.70
C SER A 20 -12.52 -1.96 18.29
N GLU A 21 -13.00 -2.22 17.07
CA GLU A 21 -13.64 -3.52 16.74
C GLU A 21 -13.56 -3.95 15.25
N GLY A 22 -12.50 -3.61 14.52
CA GLY A 22 -12.30 -4.03 13.11
C GLY A 22 -11.42 -5.28 12.96
N THR A 23 -11.69 -6.13 11.95
CA THR A 23 -10.81 -7.29 11.71
C THR A 23 -9.45 -6.86 11.16
N PHE A 24 -8.39 -7.57 11.54
CA PHE A 24 -6.99 -7.23 11.19
C PHE A 24 -6.71 -7.12 9.67
N ALA A 25 -7.59 -7.67 8.82
CA ALA A 25 -7.54 -7.56 7.37
C ALA A 25 -7.95 -6.16 6.89
N ASP A 26 -8.98 -5.56 7.51
CA ASP A 26 -9.52 -4.24 7.16
C ASP A 26 -8.52 -3.13 7.51
N TYR A 27 -7.71 -3.34 8.55
CA TYR A 27 -6.63 -2.43 8.96
C TYR A 27 -5.56 -2.27 7.87
N LYS A 28 -5.09 -3.38 7.28
CA LYS A 28 -4.00 -3.33 6.30
C LYS A 28 -4.44 -2.69 4.98
N ILE A 29 -5.72 -2.84 4.61
CA ILE A 29 -6.28 -2.18 3.43
C ILE A 29 -6.21 -0.66 3.63
N GLN A 30 -6.65 -0.17 4.79
CA GLN A 30 -6.63 1.25 5.12
C GLN A 30 -5.20 1.81 5.17
N LEU A 31 -4.23 1.04 5.67
CA LEU A 31 -2.81 1.45 5.61
C LEU A 31 -2.31 1.63 4.17
N VAL A 32 -2.65 0.72 3.26
CA VAL A 32 -2.23 0.82 1.86
C VAL A 32 -2.89 2.03 1.19
N GLN A 33 -4.17 2.28 1.48
CA GLN A 33 -4.89 3.46 1.00
C GLN A 33 -4.26 4.76 1.52
N GLN A 34 -3.99 4.86 2.83
CA GLN A 34 -3.35 6.03 3.43
C GLN A 34 -1.93 6.26 2.87
N LEU A 35 -1.21 5.18 2.58
CA LEU A 35 0.11 5.25 1.96
C LEU A 35 0.00 5.79 0.52
N ALA A 36 -0.96 5.31 -0.27
CA ALA A 36 -1.23 5.83 -1.61
C ALA A 36 -1.59 7.33 -1.55
N GLU A 37 -2.44 7.73 -0.60
CA GLU A 37 -2.82 9.13 -0.38
C GLU A 37 -1.65 10.03 -0.04
N THR A 38 -0.73 9.55 0.80
CA THR A 38 0.47 10.28 1.18
C THR A 38 1.38 10.57 -0.02
N TRP A 39 1.34 9.71 -1.04
CA TRP A 39 2.05 9.88 -2.30
C TRP A 39 1.25 10.63 -3.38
N GLY A 40 -0.02 10.96 -3.12
CA GLY A 40 -0.91 11.59 -4.09
C GLY A 40 -1.46 10.63 -5.15
N TYR A 41 -1.41 9.31 -4.89
CA TYR A 41 -1.85 8.25 -5.80
C TYR A 41 -3.34 7.89 -5.61
N ASN A 42 -4.19 8.91 -5.49
CA ASN A 42 -5.62 8.79 -5.15
C ASN A 42 -6.49 8.41 -6.34
N ASP A 43 -6.01 8.69 -7.55
CA ASP A 43 -6.73 8.40 -8.78
C ASP A 43 -6.28 7.04 -9.32
N MET A 44 -7.22 6.26 -9.84
CA MET A 44 -6.95 5.08 -10.66
C MET A 44 -6.38 5.48 -12.03
N ASP A 45 -5.38 6.38 -12.06
CA ASP A 45 -4.61 6.63 -13.26
C ASP A 45 -3.83 5.34 -13.57
N ASP A 46 -3.84 4.96 -14.84
CA ASP A 46 -3.20 3.72 -15.29
C ASP A 46 -1.67 3.76 -15.17
N THR A 47 -1.09 4.94 -14.97
CA THR A 47 0.36 5.14 -14.83
C THR A 47 0.83 5.16 -13.37
N HIS A 48 0.13 5.86 -12.47
CA HIS A 48 0.48 6.00 -11.05
C HIS A 48 -0.77 5.91 -10.19
N GLY A 49 -0.83 4.97 -9.25
CA GLY A 49 -2.09 4.75 -8.56
C GLY A 49 -2.15 3.53 -7.67
N LEU A 50 -3.15 3.56 -6.78
CA LEU A 50 -3.62 2.40 -6.04
C LEU A 50 -4.25 1.37 -7.00
N ARG A 51 -3.85 0.11 -6.85
CA ARG A 51 -4.40 -1.05 -7.55
C ARG A 51 -5.00 -2.00 -6.53
N GLU A 52 -6.31 -2.17 -6.54
CA GLU A 52 -7.01 -3.01 -5.56
C GLU A 52 -7.06 -4.50 -5.97
N ASN A 53 -6.90 -4.76 -7.27
CA ASN A 53 -7.11 -6.08 -7.87
C ASN A 53 -5.85 -6.62 -8.58
N TYR A 54 -4.67 -6.29 -8.07
CA TYR A 54 -3.43 -6.72 -8.70
C TYR A 54 -3.14 -8.21 -8.44
N SER A 55 -2.91 -8.97 -9.51
CA SER A 55 -2.49 -10.38 -9.45
C SER A 55 -1.04 -10.51 -9.87
N GLY A 56 -0.13 -10.41 -8.89
CA GLY A 56 1.29 -10.57 -9.11
C GLY A 56 1.72 -12.03 -9.33
N GLN A 57 3.03 -12.22 -9.54
CA GLN A 57 3.60 -13.53 -9.81
C GLN A 57 3.37 -14.53 -8.66
N GLY A 58 2.86 -15.71 -9.02
CA GLY A 58 2.62 -16.82 -8.09
C GLY A 58 1.35 -16.71 -7.26
N MET A 59 0.41 -15.81 -7.61
CA MET A 59 -0.85 -15.63 -6.86
C MET A 59 -1.99 -16.58 -7.28
N GLY A 60 -1.83 -17.36 -8.36
CA GLY A 60 -2.80 -18.40 -8.75
C GLY A 60 -4.22 -17.89 -8.99
N GLY A 61 -4.37 -16.65 -9.49
CA GLY A 61 -5.66 -16.00 -9.73
C GLY A 61 -6.20 -15.18 -8.55
N MET A 62 -5.52 -15.16 -7.40
CA MET A 62 -5.85 -14.26 -6.31
C MET A 62 -5.39 -12.82 -6.60
N THR A 63 -6.11 -11.84 -6.05
CA THR A 63 -5.80 -10.41 -6.18
C THR A 63 -5.40 -9.81 -4.84
N CYS A 64 -4.60 -8.74 -4.91
CA CYS A 64 -4.13 -7.98 -3.76
C CYS A 64 -4.04 -6.50 -4.07
N TYR A 65 -3.84 -5.72 -3.01
CA TYR A 65 -3.53 -4.30 -3.13
C TYR A 65 -2.07 -4.08 -3.56
N GLY A 66 -1.86 -3.07 -4.40
CA GLY A 66 -0.54 -2.57 -4.75
C GLY A 66 -0.58 -1.10 -5.15
N ILE A 67 0.59 -0.48 -5.23
CA ILE A 67 0.75 0.92 -5.56
C ILE A 67 1.81 1.01 -6.66
N VAL A 68 1.46 1.65 -7.78
CA VAL A 68 2.41 1.94 -8.87
C VAL A 68 3.10 3.27 -8.58
N THR A 69 4.43 3.28 -8.60
CA THR A 69 5.26 4.42 -8.19
C THR A 69 6.58 4.50 -8.98
N GLU A 70 7.06 5.72 -9.20
CA GLU A 70 8.43 6.00 -9.69
C GLU A 70 9.48 5.85 -8.56
N ASP A 71 9.05 5.94 -7.30
CA ASP A 71 9.91 5.98 -6.10
C ASP A 71 9.70 4.74 -5.20
N PRO A 72 9.93 3.50 -5.68
CA PRO A 72 9.61 2.29 -4.93
C PRO A 72 10.38 2.16 -3.63
N GLU A 73 11.61 2.66 -3.55
CA GLU A 73 12.42 2.60 -2.33
C GLU A 73 11.84 3.44 -1.18
N GLU A 74 11.38 4.67 -1.47
CA GLU A 74 10.77 5.54 -0.45
C GLU A 74 9.43 4.96 0.01
N LEU A 75 8.63 4.45 -0.92
CA LEU A 75 7.36 3.81 -0.65
C LEU A 75 7.52 2.54 0.21
N ILE A 76 8.51 1.70 -0.11
CA ILE A 76 8.83 0.48 0.66
C ILE A 76 9.24 0.83 2.09
N ALA A 77 10.12 1.82 2.26
CA ALA A 77 10.57 2.23 3.60
C ALA A 77 9.40 2.72 4.46
N ALA A 78 8.47 3.47 3.85
CA ALA A 78 7.25 3.91 4.50
C ALA A 78 6.30 2.74 4.80
N ALA A 79 6.07 1.83 3.84
CA ALA A 79 5.28 0.62 4.04
C ALA A 79 5.81 -0.24 5.21
N GLN A 80 7.12 -0.43 5.30
CA GLN A 80 7.75 -1.16 6.39
C GLN A 80 7.56 -0.48 7.74
N ALA A 81 7.68 0.85 7.80
CA ALA A 81 7.48 1.62 9.04
C ALA A 81 6.07 1.47 9.63
N VAL A 82 5.11 1.10 8.78
CA VAL A 82 3.69 0.97 9.14
C VAL A 82 3.22 -0.48 9.26
N GLY A 83 4.16 -1.43 9.20
CA GLY A 83 3.86 -2.85 9.38
C GLY A 83 3.45 -3.61 8.10
N LEU A 84 3.55 -2.99 6.93
CA LEU A 84 3.36 -3.63 5.62
C LEU A 84 4.68 -4.23 5.11
N SER A 85 5.27 -5.14 5.90
CA SER A 85 6.59 -5.74 5.62
C SER A 85 6.59 -6.84 4.56
N HIS A 86 5.42 -7.45 4.27
CA HIS A 86 5.27 -8.52 3.27
C HIS A 86 4.91 -7.95 1.90
N TYR A 87 5.79 -7.14 1.34
CA TYR A 87 5.65 -6.59 -0.01
C TYR A 87 6.42 -7.42 -1.05
N LYS A 88 6.05 -7.22 -2.30
CA LYS A 88 6.79 -7.65 -3.49
C LYS A 88 6.80 -6.49 -4.49
N THR A 89 7.71 -6.56 -5.45
CA THR A 89 7.77 -5.60 -6.55
C THR A 89 7.63 -6.28 -7.89
N ASP A 90 7.06 -5.58 -8.86
CA ASP A 90 7.07 -5.97 -10.27
C ASP A 90 7.31 -4.75 -11.15
N ASN A 91 7.81 -4.97 -12.36
CA ASN A 91 8.10 -3.92 -13.32
C ASN A 91 6.86 -3.66 -14.19
N MET A 92 6.42 -2.40 -14.27
CA MET A 92 5.25 -1.95 -15.05
C MET A 92 5.65 -1.17 -16.32
N GLY A 93 6.86 -1.39 -16.84
CA GLY A 93 7.42 -0.72 -18.00
C GLY A 93 8.35 0.43 -17.62
N PHE A 94 7.76 1.57 -17.22
CA PHE A 94 8.51 2.73 -16.71
C PHE A 94 8.48 2.83 -15.19
N ASP A 95 7.40 2.35 -14.57
CA ASP A 95 7.17 2.44 -13.13
C ASP A 95 7.30 1.08 -12.46
N THR A 96 7.35 1.09 -11.13
CA THR A 96 7.38 -0.14 -10.32
C THR A 96 6.07 -0.25 -9.55
N ILE A 97 5.45 -1.43 -9.57
CA ILE A 97 4.37 -1.73 -8.63
C ILE A 97 4.95 -2.35 -7.37
N VAL A 98 4.65 -1.76 -6.23
CA VAL A 98 4.86 -2.36 -4.90
C VAL A 98 3.53 -2.95 -4.46
N TYR A 99 3.43 -4.28 -4.38
CA TYR A 99 2.19 -4.98 -4.05
C TYR A 99 2.32 -5.82 -2.78
N PHE A 100 1.19 -6.04 -2.11
CA PHE A 100 1.13 -6.61 -0.77
C PHE A 100 0.28 -7.90 -0.79
N PRO A 101 0.85 -9.08 -1.08
CA PRO A 101 0.09 -10.32 -1.24
C PRO A 101 -0.77 -10.73 -0.03
N THR A 102 -0.43 -10.26 1.16
CA THR A 102 -1.21 -10.52 2.38
C THR A 102 -2.41 -9.58 2.56
N VAL A 103 -2.52 -8.54 1.74
CA VAL A 103 -3.61 -7.57 1.74
C VAL A 103 -4.51 -7.91 0.57
N ARG A 104 -5.52 -8.73 0.83
CA ARG A 104 -6.41 -9.28 -0.21
C ARG A 104 -7.23 -8.17 -0.85
N GLY A 105 -7.33 -8.22 -2.18
CA GLY A 105 -8.24 -7.38 -2.95
C GLY A 105 -9.70 -7.80 -2.76
N ALA A 106 -10.63 -6.95 -3.18
CA ALA A 106 -12.03 -7.33 -3.27
C ALA A 106 -12.18 -8.48 -4.30
N VAL A 107 -12.92 -9.53 -3.94
CA VAL A 107 -13.27 -10.64 -4.82
C VAL A 107 -14.58 -10.32 -5.54
#